data_AF-A0A524ARZ8-F1
#
_entry.id   AF-A0A524ARZ8-F1
#
_cell.length_a   1.000
_cell.length_b   1.000
_cell.length_c   1.000
_cell.angle_alpha   90.00
_cell.angle_beta   90.00
_cell.angle_gamma   90.00
#
_symmetry.space_group_name_H-M   'P 1'
#
loop_
_entity.id
_entity.type
_entity.pdbx_description
1 polymer ?
#
loop_
_entity_poly.entity_id
_entity_poly.type
_entity_poly.pdbx_seq_one_letter_code
_entity_poly.pdbx_strand_id
1 'polypeptide(L)'
;MKRISIFLTMIALIAGMAACGGSGDDGNGGESLTLTIDSTAGGVVTVNNVTIPGKSILTYDAGTVVSLNATPDSGYQFVRWTGDVYTVDNVRASETIITMNGDYSIMADFEVLPPVQYSLNIIGPAHGSVTTPGEGRFFIYEEGTVVNLVAKPDSGYEFARWTGDVDTIADVNAASTTITMNGDYYICAHFREIPVVC
;
A
#
# COMPACT_ATOMS: atom_id res chain seq x y z
N MET A 1 -25.34 -3.62 7.09
CA MET A 1 -25.84 -2.25 6.83
C MET A 1 -24.97 -1.64 5.74
N LYS A 2 -25.41 -1.65 4.47
CA LYS A 2 -24.69 -1.02 3.36
C LYS A 2 -24.87 0.50 3.48
N ARG A 3 -23.81 1.22 3.84
CA ARG A 3 -23.80 2.68 3.73
C ARG A 3 -23.71 3.02 2.25
N ILE A 4 -24.84 3.46 1.70
CA ILE A 4 -24.93 4.06 0.36
C ILE A 4 -24.22 5.41 0.46
N SER A 5 -22.95 5.45 0.09
CA SER A 5 -22.20 6.70 -0.06
C SER A 5 -22.64 7.36 -1.36
N ILE A 6 -23.56 8.31 -1.23
CA ILE A 6 -23.92 9.25 -2.29
C ILE A 6 -22.68 10.12 -2.53
N PHE A 7 -21.97 9.88 -3.62
CA PHE A 7 -20.94 10.80 -4.10
C PHE A 7 -21.65 12.04 -4.66
N LEU A 8 -21.79 13.05 -3.80
CA LEU A 8 -22.24 14.37 -4.19
C LEU A 8 -21.05 15.06 -4.89
N THR A 9 -21.08 15.14 -6.21
CA THR A 9 -20.08 15.86 -7.01
C THR A 9 -20.19 17.36 -6.71
N MET A 10 -19.46 17.82 -5.71
CA MET A 10 -19.33 19.24 -5.38
C MET A 10 -18.27 19.82 -6.33
N ILE A 11 -18.71 20.53 -7.38
CA ILE A 11 -17.79 21.31 -8.22
C ILE A 11 -17.35 22.52 -7.40
N ALA A 12 -16.16 22.45 -6.81
CA ALA A 12 -15.55 23.59 -6.15
C ALA A 12 -14.84 24.45 -7.21
N LEU A 13 -15.42 25.61 -7.54
CA LEU A 13 -14.75 26.63 -8.35
C LEU A 13 -13.80 27.41 -7.44
N ILE A 14 -12.55 26.96 -7.33
CA ILE A 14 -11.51 27.68 -6.60
C ILE A 14 -10.94 28.72 -7.56
N ALA A 15 -11.43 29.96 -7.45
CA ALA A 15 -10.85 31.10 -8.15
C ALA A 15 -9.47 31.40 -7.55
N GLY A 16 -8.41 31.22 -8.34
CA GLY A 16 -7.08 31.72 -8.00
C GLY A 16 -7.12 33.24 -7.82
N MET A 17 -6.47 33.73 -6.76
CA MET A 17 -6.45 35.15 -6.39
C MET A 17 -5.93 35.99 -7.56
N ALA A 18 -6.78 36.87 -8.09
CA ALA A 18 -6.36 37.96 -8.95
C ALA A 18 -5.42 38.87 -8.15
N ALA A 19 -4.16 38.97 -8.58
CA ALA A 19 -3.26 40.01 -8.11
C ALA A 19 -3.79 41.37 -8.63
N CYS A 20 -4.51 42.10 -7.77
CA CYS A 20 -4.87 43.49 -8.03
C CYS A 20 -3.63 44.36 -7.84
N GLY A 21 -3.09 44.89 -8.94
CA GLY A 21 -2.02 45.88 -8.88
C GLY A 21 -1.61 46.41 -10.25
N GLY A 22 -2.14 47.59 -10.61
CA GLY A 22 -1.48 48.51 -11.55
C GLY A 22 -2.22 48.76 -12.86
N SER A 23 -2.82 49.96 -12.96
CA SER A 23 -3.29 50.54 -14.21
C SER A 23 -2.13 50.70 -15.22
N GLY A 24 -2.33 50.15 -16.42
CA GLY A 24 -1.50 50.35 -17.60
C GLY A 24 -2.12 49.58 -18.76
N ASP A 25 -2.79 50.30 -19.66
CA ASP A 25 -3.36 49.78 -20.89
C ASP A 25 -2.23 49.37 -21.85
N ASP A 26 -1.91 48.08 -21.88
CA ASP A 26 -1.22 47.40 -22.97
C ASP A 26 -2.04 46.15 -23.31
N GLY A 27 -2.53 46.04 -24.55
CA GLY A 27 -3.43 45.00 -25.03
C GLY A 27 -2.83 43.59 -25.10
N ASN A 28 -2.44 43.03 -23.97
CA ASN A 28 -2.17 41.61 -23.79
C ASN A 28 -3.02 41.10 -22.63
N GLY A 29 -4.32 40.93 -22.87
CA GLY A 29 -5.14 40.11 -21.98
C GLY A 29 -4.55 38.71 -21.99
N GLY A 30 -3.76 38.39 -20.97
CA GLY A 30 -3.07 37.10 -20.88
C GLY A 30 -4.06 35.97 -21.13
N GLU A 31 -3.71 35.06 -22.03
CA GLU A 31 -4.56 33.90 -22.31
C GLU A 31 -4.74 33.12 -21.00
N SER A 32 -5.99 33.04 -20.53
CA SER A 32 -6.34 32.24 -19.35
C SER A 32 -6.54 30.80 -19.79
N LEU A 33 -5.72 29.90 -19.22
CA LEU A 33 -5.67 28.49 -19.54
C LEU A 33 -6.28 27.67 -18.41
N THR A 34 -6.87 26.54 -18.76
CA THR A 34 -7.52 25.63 -17.83
C THR A 34 -6.63 24.44 -17.49
N LEU A 35 -6.58 24.10 -16.20
CA LEU A 35 -5.97 22.89 -15.68
C LEU A 35 -7.06 22.05 -15.01
N THR A 36 -7.46 20.96 -15.67
CA THR A 36 -8.33 19.95 -15.10
C THR A 36 -7.49 18.93 -14.35
N ILE A 37 -7.73 18.80 -13.05
CA ILE A 37 -7.07 17.85 -12.15
C ILE A 37 -8.08 16.80 -11.73
N ASP A 38 -7.66 15.53 -11.75
CA ASP A 38 -8.41 14.43 -11.16
C ASP A 38 -7.44 13.40 -10.53
N SER A 39 -7.99 12.42 -9.82
CA SER A 39 -7.23 11.30 -9.29
C SER A 39 -8.04 10.01 -9.31
N THR A 40 -7.35 8.87 -9.46
CA THR A 40 -7.98 7.59 -9.13
C THR A 40 -8.23 7.47 -7.62
N ALA A 41 -8.98 6.45 -7.21
CA ALA A 41 -9.20 6.19 -5.79
C ALA A 41 -7.88 5.82 -5.07
N GLY A 42 -7.75 6.24 -3.81
CA GLY A 42 -6.60 5.87 -2.96
C GLY A 42 -5.54 6.96 -2.82
N GLY A 43 -5.91 8.22 -3.04
CA GLY A 43 -5.06 9.34 -2.74
C GLY A 43 -5.74 10.67 -3.04
N VAL A 44 -5.01 11.74 -2.76
CA VAL A 44 -5.43 13.11 -3.00
C VAL A 44 -4.35 13.87 -3.77
N VAL A 45 -4.78 14.86 -4.54
CA VAL A 45 -3.88 15.79 -5.22
C VAL A 45 -3.92 17.13 -4.49
N THR A 46 -2.76 17.73 -4.27
CA THR A 46 -2.64 19.13 -3.88
C THR A 46 -2.00 19.93 -5.01
N VAL A 47 -2.54 21.10 -5.28
CA VAL A 47 -2.05 22.04 -6.30
C VAL A 47 -1.66 23.32 -5.60
N ASN A 48 -0.40 23.74 -5.70
CA ASN A 48 0.11 24.90 -4.96
C ASN A 48 -0.25 24.87 -3.47
N ASN A 49 -0.08 23.69 -2.85
CA ASN A 49 -0.41 23.39 -1.45
C ASN A 49 -1.91 23.46 -1.08
N VAL A 50 -2.81 23.49 -2.08
CA VAL A 50 -4.25 23.43 -1.86
C VAL A 50 -4.76 22.06 -2.27
N THR A 51 -5.37 21.32 -1.34
CA THR A 51 -5.98 20.01 -1.63
C THR A 51 -7.18 20.17 -2.55
N ILE A 52 -7.18 19.39 -3.63
CA ILE A 52 -8.22 19.38 -4.63
C ILE A 52 -9.22 18.26 -4.32
N PRO A 53 -10.50 18.57 -4.07
CA PRO A 53 -11.50 17.55 -3.80
C PRO A 53 -11.97 16.90 -5.11
N GLY A 54 -11.48 15.70 -5.40
CA GLY A 54 -11.84 14.96 -6.61
C GLY A 54 -11.52 15.75 -7.89
N LYS A 55 -12.37 15.60 -8.91
CA LYS A 55 -12.20 16.32 -10.17
C LYS A 55 -12.46 17.81 -10.03
N SER A 56 -11.48 18.65 -10.33
CA SER A 56 -11.59 20.11 -10.31
C SER A 56 -10.97 20.76 -11.54
N ILE A 57 -11.43 21.96 -11.86
CA ILE A 57 -10.93 22.79 -12.97
C ILE A 57 -10.38 24.08 -12.36
N LEU A 58 -9.13 24.38 -12.65
CA LEU A 58 -8.40 25.55 -12.18
C LEU A 58 -8.01 26.42 -13.38
N THR A 59 -7.84 27.72 -13.19
CA THR A 59 -7.47 28.67 -14.25
C THR A 59 -6.17 29.36 -13.91
N TYR A 60 -5.27 29.49 -14.90
CA TYR A 60 -3.96 30.10 -14.76
C TYR A 60 -3.62 30.93 -15.99
N ASP A 61 -2.77 31.95 -15.83
CA ASP A 61 -2.24 32.69 -16.96
C ASP A 61 -1.19 31.86 -17.72
N ALA A 62 -1.08 32.06 -19.02
CA ALA A 62 -0.04 31.43 -19.83
C ALA A 62 1.38 31.69 -19.28
N GLY A 63 2.21 30.66 -19.28
CA GLY A 63 3.56 30.63 -18.70
C GLY A 63 3.60 30.30 -17.20
N THR A 64 2.46 30.24 -16.50
CA THR A 64 2.44 29.91 -15.07
C THR A 64 3.00 28.52 -14.81
N VAL A 65 3.90 28.39 -13.85
CA VAL A 65 4.39 27.11 -13.33
C VAL A 65 3.56 26.73 -12.12
N VAL A 66 2.89 25.58 -12.20
CA VAL A 66 1.99 25.07 -11.16
C VAL A 66 2.65 23.86 -10.50
N SER A 67 2.71 23.87 -9.16
CA SER A 67 3.19 22.73 -8.39
C SER A 67 2.07 21.71 -8.14
N LEU A 68 2.41 20.43 -8.30
CA LEU A 68 1.51 19.29 -8.16
C LEU A 68 2.12 18.31 -7.16
N ASN A 69 1.33 17.88 -6.20
CA ASN A 69 1.73 16.83 -5.26
C ASN A 69 0.61 15.81 -5.10
N ALA A 70 0.91 14.56 -5.44
CA ALA A 70 0.06 13.39 -5.23
C ALA A 70 0.42 12.72 -3.91
N THR A 71 -0.51 12.73 -2.96
CA THR A 71 -0.36 12.07 -1.65
C THR A 71 -1.22 10.82 -1.61
N PRO A 72 -0.63 9.60 -1.59
CA PRO A 72 -1.39 8.36 -1.47
C PRO A 72 -2.05 8.22 -0.10
N ASP A 73 -3.22 7.61 -0.06
CA ASP A 73 -3.84 7.16 1.17
C ASP A 73 -3.09 5.93 1.74
N SER A 74 -3.31 5.62 3.01
CA SER A 74 -2.75 4.41 3.64
C SER A 74 -3.16 3.15 2.87
N GLY A 75 -2.19 2.31 2.52
CA GLY A 75 -2.40 1.09 1.73
C GLY A 75 -2.41 1.32 0.22
N TYR A 76 -2.07 2.52 -0.25
CA TYR A 76 -1.91 2.86 -1.65
C TYR A 76 -0.52 3.41 -1.94
N GLN A 77 -0.14 3.41 -3.22
CA GLN A 77 1.03 4.09 -3.73
C GLN A 77 0.70 4.92 -4.97
N PHE A 78 1.43 6.02 -5.14
CA PHE A 78 1.40 6.81 -6.37
C PHE A 78 2.13 6.06 -7.48
N VAL A 79 1.48 5.90 -8.62
CA VAL A 79 2.02 5.21 -9.80
C VAL A 79 2.68 6.22 -10.73
N ARG A 80 1.90 7.23 -11.18
CA ARG A 80 2.33 8.28 -12.11
C ARG A 80 1.23 9.31 -12.36
N TRP A 81 1.61 10.42 -12.98
CA TRP A 81 0.71 11.35 -13.65
C TRP A 81 0.39 10.86 -15.07
N THR A 82 -0.88 10.96 -15.48
CA THR A 82 -1.36 10.65 -16.84
C THR A 82 -2.26 11.76 -17.39
N GLY A 83 -2.69 11.62 -18.65
CA GLY A 83 -3.41 12.66 -19.40
C GLY A 83 -2.45 13.51 -20.23
N ASP A 84 -2.67 14.82 -20.24
CA ASP A 84 -1.89 15.78 -21.02
C ASP A 84 -0.61 16.18 -20.26
N VAL A 85 0.34 15.26 -20.20
CA VAL A 85 1.54 15.38 -19.35
C VAL A 85 2.78 15.92 -20.07
N TYR A 86 2.62 16.52 -21.26
CA TYR A 86 3.74 16.96 -22.10
C TYR A 86 4.62 18.04 -21.47
N THR A 87 4.07 18.86 -20.59
CA THR A 87 4.79 19.93 -19.86
C THR A 87 4.94 19.64 -18.38
N VAL A 88 4.66 18.39 -17.96
CA VAL A 88 4.94 17.91 -16.61
C VAL A 88 6.42 17.52 -16.55
N ASP A 89 7.15 18.06 -15.59
CA ASP A 89 8.60 17.88 -15.47
C ASP A 89 8.99 16.41 -15.23
N ASN A 90 8.33 15.74 -14.27
CA ASN A 90 8.52 14.32 -14.03
C ASN A 90 7.20 13.61 -13.69
N VAL A 91 6.66 12.88 -14.67
CA VAL A 91 5.41 12.13 -14.53
C VAL A 91 5.47 11.00 -13.50
N ARG A 92 6.66 10.57 -13.07
CA ARG A 92 6.84 9.51 -12.06
C ARG A 92 7.20 10.03 -10.67
N ALA A 93 7.42 11.33 -10.52
CA ALA A 93 7.58 11.93 -9.20
C ALA A 93 6.21 12.29 -8.63
N SER A 94 5.96 11.88 -7.38
CA SER A 94 4.73 12.27 -6.67
C SER A 94 4.64 13.78 -6.48
N GLU A 95 5.78 14.45 -6.39
CA GLU A 95 5.92 15.91 -6.41
C GLU A 95 6.54 16.34 -7.74
N THR A 96 5.83 17.17 -8.49
CA THR A 96 6.27 17.66 -9.81
C THR A 96 5.73 19.06 -10.06
N ILE A 97 6.13 19.65 -11.18
CA ILE A 97 5.55 20.88 -11.71
C ILE A 97 4.98 20.67 -13.10
N ILE A 98 4.04 21.51 -13.50
CA ILE A 98 3.53 21.64 -14.86
C ILE A 98 3.63 23.10 -15.31
N THR A 99 4.04 23.34 -16.56
CA THR A 99 4.04 24.69 -17.15
C THR A 99 2.80 24.88 -18.02
N MET A 100 2.01 25.91 -17.71
CA MET A 100 0.74 26.23 -18.38
C MET A 100 0.99 26.99 -19.68
N ASN A 101 1.06 26.30 -20.82
CA ASN A 101 1.12 26.89 -22.17
C ASN A 101 0.00 26.37 -23.10
N GLY A 102 -0.99 25.70 -22.52
CA GLY A 102 -2.23 25.26 -23.14
C GLY A 102 -3.21 24.80 -22.07
N ASP A 103 -4.41 24.41 -22.50
CA ASP A 103 -5.35 23.70 -21.63
C ASP A 103 -4.85 22.28 -21.38
N TYR A 104 -4.91 21.83 -20.12
CA TYR A 104 -4.38 20.55 -19.69
C TYR A 104 -5.41 19.77 -18.88
N SER A 105 -5.53 18.47 -19.15
CA SER A 105 -6.24 17.52 -18.30
C SER A 105 -5.29 16.45 -17.79
N ILE A 106 -4.99 16.45 -16.49
CA ILE A 106 -4.09 15.48 -15.87
C ILE A 106 -4.77 14.68 -14.76
N MET A 107 -4.29 13.46 -14.57
CA MET A 107 -4.80 12.52 -13.58
C MET A 107 -3.64 11.95 -12.75
N ALA A 108 -3.78 11.94 -11.43
CA ALA A 108 -2.90 11.18 -10.55
C ALA A 108 -3.39 9.74 -10.44
N ASP A 109 -2.56 8.79 -10.86
CA ASP A 109 -2.85 7.37 -10.73
C ASP A 109 -2.29 6.84 -9.41
N PHE A 110 -3.18 6.29 -8.59
CA PHE A 110 -2.89 5.53 -7.39
C PHE A 110 -3.30 4.07 -7.57
N GLU A 111 -2.54 3.16 -6.96
CA GLU A 111 -2.86 1.73 -6.89
C GLU A 111 -2.71 1.20 -5.47
N VAL A 112 -3.43 0.13 -5.16
CA VAL A 112 -3.37 -0.54 -3.86
C VAL A 112 -2.00 -1.20 -3.71
N LEU A 113 -1.33 -1.00 -2.58
CA LEU A 113 -0.12 -1.72 -2.24
C LEU A 113 -0.42 -3.22 -2.09
N PRO A 114 0.39 -4.11 -2.66
CA PRO A 114 0.23 -5.54 -2.43
C PRO A 114 0.37 -5.84 -0.93
N PRO A 115 -0.39 -6.80 -0.38
CA PRO A 115 -0.25 -7.17 1.02
C PRO A 115 1.17 -7.71 1.27
N VAL A 116 1.76 -7.31 2.39
CA VAL A 116 3.03 -7.87 2.86
C VAL A 116 2.82 -9.34 3.18
N GLN A 117 3.69 -10.19 2.64
CA GLN A 117 3.60 -11.63 2.78
C GLN A 117 4.93 -12.20 3.27
N TYR A 118 4.83 -13.25 4.07
CA TYR A 118 5.97 -13.97 4.62
C TYR A 118 5.85 -15.47 4.37
N SER A 119 7.00 -16.13 4.31
CA SER A 119 7.12 -17.57 4.13
C SER A 119 7.29 -18.29 5.46
N LEU A 120 6.58 -19.41 5.63
CA LEU A 120 6.80 -20.38 6.69
C LEU A 120 7.36 -21.66 6.07
N ASN A 121 8.49 -22.11 6.59
CA ASN A 121 9.15 -23.34 6.18
C ASN A 121 9.19 -24.30 7.36
N ILE A 122 8.67 -25.52 7.15
CA ILE A 122 8.59 -26.56 8.18
C ILE A 122 9.34 -27.78 7.67
N ILE A 123 10.45 -28.11 8.30
CA ILE A 123 11.20 -29.33 7.96
C ILE A 123 10.41 -30.55 8.44
N GLY A 124 10.34 -31.58 7.58
CA GLY A 124 9.90 -32.91 7.99
C GLY A 124 10.78 -33.46 9.12
N PRO A 125 10.23 -33.66 10.33
CA PRO A 125 10.98 -34.14 11.47
C PRO A 125 11.17 -35.66 11.41
N ALA A 126 12.20 -36.18 12.09
CA ALA A 126 12.32 -37.63 12.31
C ALA A 126 11.39 -38.08 13.45
N HIS A 127 10.81 -39.27 13.34
CA HIS A 127 10.01 -39.93 14.39
C HIS A 127 8.68 -39.23 14.74
N GLY A 128 8.13 -38.52 13.77
CA GLY A 128 6.83 -37.90 13.84
C GLY A 128 6.55 -37.10 12.57
N SER A 129 5.52 -36.27 12.61
CA SER A 129 5.16 -35.40 11.49
C SER A 129 4.54 -34.09 11.97
N VAL A 130 4.55 -33.07 11.12
CA VAL A 130 3.74 -31.86 11.32
C VAL A 130 2.48 -31.96 10.44
N THR A 131 1.32 -32.14 11.06
CA THR A 131 0.04 -32.35 10.36
C THR A 131 -0.69 -31.05 10.02
N THR A 132 -0.32 -29.93 10.66
CA THR A 132 -0.89 -28.61 10.39
C THR A 132 0.20 -27.54 10.56
N PRO A 133 0.40 -26.65 9.58
CA PRO A 133 -0.22 -26.63 8.25
C PRO A 133 0.21 -27.80 7.35
N GLY A 134 1.24 -28.54 7.76
CA GLY A 134 1.88 -29.59 6.98
C GLY A 134 3.40 -29.39 6.99
N GLU A 135 4.12 -30.29 6.36
CA GLU A 135 5.57 -30.16 6.14
C GLU A 135 5.82 -29.61 4.75
N GLY A 136 6.84 -28.78 4.59
CA GLY A 136 7.15 -28.18 3.31
C GLY A 136 7.86 -26.85 3.39
N ARG A 137 8.10 -26.29 2.22
CA ARG A 137 8.70 -24.97 2.04
C ARG A 137 7.68 -24.03 1.41
N PHE A 138 7.82 -22.73 1.70
CA PHE A 138 7.05 -21.65 1.09
C PHE A 138 5.54 -21.72 1.34
N PHE A 139 5.11 -22.05 2.55
CA PHE A 139 3.75 -21.68 2.95
C PHE A 139 3.70 -20.15 3.07
N ILE A 140 2.92 -19.49 2.21
CA ILE A 140 2.87 -18.03 2.16
C ILE A 140 1.66 -17.52 2.93
N TYR A 141 1.89 -16.56 3.82
CA TYR A 141 0.88 -15.94 4.66
C TYR A 141 1.02 -14.43 4.65
N GLU A 142 -0.10 -13.71 4.74
CA GLU A 142 -0.09 -12.27 4.95
C GLU A 142 0.47 -11.94 6.34
N GLU A 143 1.11 -10.77 6.48
CA GLU A 143 1.60 -10.25 7.75
C GLU A 143 0.50 -10.26 8.84
N GLY A 144 0.87 -10.68 10.05
CA GLY A 144 -0.02 -10.81 11.20
C GLY A 144 -0.85 -12.09 11.23
N THR A 145 -0.82 -12.93 10.19
CA THR A 145 -1.55 -14.21 10.17
C THR A 145 -1.10 -15.10 11.34
N VAL A 146 -2.05 -15.67 12.06
CA VAL A 146 -1.80 -16.68 13.10
C VAL A 146 -2.01 -18.07 12.50
N VAL A 147 -0.94 -18.85 12.42
CA VAL A 147 -0.94 -20.19 11.82
C VAL A 147 -0.91 -21.24 12.93
N ASN A 148 -1.80 -22.23 12.83
CA ASN A 148 -1.80 -23.37 13.76
C ASN A 148 -0.66 -24.33 13.42
N LEU A 149 0.07 -24.76 14.45
CA LEU A 149 1.13 -25.76 14.36
C LEU A 149 0.71 -27.00 15.15
N VAL A 150 0.64 -28.14 14.46
CA VAL A 150 0.28 -29.42 15.10
C VAL A 150 1.31 -30.48 14.72
N ALA A 151 2.05 -30.96 15.71
CA ALA A 151 3.00 -32.05 15.60
C ALA A 151 2.38 -33.35 16.13
N LYS A 152 2.50 -34.43 15.36
CA LYS A 152 2.03 -35.76 15.70
C LYS A 152 3.23 -36.71 15.82
N PRO A 153 3.52 -37.24 17.02
CA PRO A 153 4.59 -38.22 17.21
C PRO A 153 4.23 -39.57 16.57
N ASP A 154 5.26 -40.31 16.16
CA ASP A 154 5.13 -41.73 15.82
C ASP A 154 4.99 -42.59 17.08
N SER A 155 4.58 -43.86 16.89
CA SER A 155 4.45 -44.81 18.00
C SER A 155 5.78 -45.00 18.73
N GLY A 156 5.76 -44.89 20.07
CA GLY A 156 6.96 -44.99 20.91
C GLY A 156 7.71 -43.66 21.12
N TYR A 157 7.24 -42.57 20.51
CA TYR A 157 7.80 -41.23 20.67
C TYR A 157 6.79 -40.26 21.26
N GLU A 158 7.29 -39.19 21.86
CA GLU A 158 6.51 -38.03 22.30
C GLU A 158 7.10 -36.74 21.73
N PHE A 159 6.25 -35.72 21.59
CA PHE A 159 6.70 -34.39 21.17
C PHE A 159 7.61 -33.78 22.23
N ALA A 160 8.77 -33.28 21.80
CA ALA A 160 9.76 -32.67 22.68
C ALA A 160 9.65 -31.14 22.67
N ARG A 161 9.80 -30.51 21.49
CA ARG A 161 9.75 -29.04 21.31
C ARG A 161 9.81 -28.62 19.84
N TRP A 162 9.37 -27.38 19.59
CA TRP A 162 9.68 -26.63 18.37
C TRP A 162 11.07 -25.96 18.49
N THR A 163 11.76 -25.81 17.36
CA THR A 163 13.06 -25.12 17.23
C THR A 163 13.14 -24.34 15.92
N GLY A 164 14.21 -23.56 15.75
CA GLY A 164 14.39 -22.64 14.62
C GLY A 164 13.97 -21.22 15.02
N ASP A 165 13.25 -20.56 14.13
CA ASP A 165 12.70 -19.23 14.35
C ASP A 165 11.40 -19.32 15.17
N VAL A 166 11.54 -19.33 16.50
CA VAL A 166 10.44 -19.66 17.42
C VAL A 166 9.94 -18.49 18.26
N ASP A 167 10.45 -17.28 18.01
CA ASP A 167 10.18 -16.09 18.84
C ASP A 167 8.70 -15.70 18.89
N THR A 168 7.93 -16.06 17.85
CA THR A 168 6.49 -15.80 17.76
C THR A 168 5.62 -17.05 17.92
N ILE A 169 6.22 -18.18 18.33
CA ILE A 169 5.46 -19.37 18.69
C ILE A 169 4.88 -19.19 20.11
N ALA A 170 3.58 -19.40 20.26
CA ALA A 170 2.87 -19.17 21.53
C ALA A 170 3.38 -20.07 22.68
N ASP A 171 3.63 -21.35 22.38
CA ASP A 171 4.27 -22.30 23.29
C ASP A 171 5.12 -23.28 22.49
N VAL A 172 6.44 -23.20 22.66
CA VAL A 172 7.40 -24.05 21.96
C VAL A 172 7.43 -25.49 22.47
N ASN A 173 6.87 -25.78 23.64
CA ASN A 173 6.85 -27.12 24.24
C ASN A 173 5.49 -27.82 24.05
N ALA A 174 4.50 -27.14 23.47
CA ALA A 174 3.21 -27.74 23.15
C ALA A 174 3.19 -28.32 21.73
N ALA A 175 2.78 -29.59 21.60
CA ALA A 175 2.62 -30.26 20.30
C ALA A 175 1.55 -29.59 19.42
N SER A 176 0.58 -28.91 20.03
CA SER A 176 -0.44 -28.09 19.37
C SER A 176 -0.28 -26.65 19.86
N THR A 177 0.14 -25.76 18.98
CA THR A 177 0.47 -24.37 19.30
C THR A 177 0.18 -23.48 18.09
N THR A 178 0.53 -22.20 18.16
CA THR A 178 0.40 -21.26 17.05
C THR A 178 1.69 -20.47 16.83
N ILE A 179 1.86 -19.95 15.62
CA ILE A 179 2.91 -18.98 15.26
C ILE A 179 2.29 -17.75 14.61
N THR A 180 2.76 -16.55 14.97
CA THR A 180 2.35 -15.29 14.32
C THR A 180 3.35 -14.89 13.23
N MET A 181 2.85 -14.73 12.00
CA MET A 181 3.66 -14.42 10.81
C MET A 181 3.95 -12.92 10.70
N ASN A 182 5.09 -12.45 11.19
CA ASN A 182 5.59 -11.08 11.03
C ASN A 182 7.00 -11.02 10.40
N GLY A 183 7.41 -12.12 9.78
CA GLY A 183 8.73 -12.34 9.22
C GLY A 183 8.77 -13.69 8.49
N ASP A 184 9.82 -13.93 7.72
CA ASP A 184 10.08 -15.27 7.20
C ASP A 184 10.53 -16.19 8.34
N TYR A 185 9.95 -17.40 8.39
CA TYR A 185 10.15 -18.35 9.46
C TYR A 185 10.65 -19.70 8.93
N TYR A 186 11.59 -20.28 9.67
CA TYR A 186 12.07 -21.63 9.51
C TYR A 186 12.00 -22.40 10.82
N ILE A 187 11.15 -23.43 10.88
CA ILE A 187 10.90 -24.19 12.11
C ILE A 187 11.03 -25.70 11.91
N CYS A 188 11.34 -26.38 13.01
CA CYS A 188 11.45 -27.84 13.08
C CYS A 188 10.81 -28.38 14.37
N ALA A 189 9.99 -29.43 14.25
CA ALA A 189 9.49 -30.19 15.38
C ALA A 189 10.51 -31.24 15.81
N HIS A 190 10.69 -31.43 17.11
CA HIS A 190 11.52 -32.51 17.65
C HIS A 190 10.68 -33.48 18.47
N PHE A 191 11.05 -34.75 18.37
CA PHE A 191 10.45 -35.86 19.10
C PHE A 191 11.52 -36.59 19.89
N ARG A 192 11.13 -37.24 20.98
CA ARG A 192 12.01 -38.10 21.79
C ARG A 192 11.30 -39.41 22.14
N GLU A 193 12.07 -40.46 22.35
CA GLU A 193 11.53 -41.76 22.75
C GLU A 193 10.87 -41.68 24.12
N ILE A 194 9.75 -42.39 24.27
CA ILE A 194 9.09 -42.55 25.56
C ILE A 194 9.88 -43.59 26.37
N PRO A 195 10.40 -43.25 27.57
CA PRO A 195 11.09 -44.21 28.40
C PRO A 195 10.17 -45.36 28.78
N VAL A 196 10.59 -46.60 28.50
CA VAL A 196 9.88 -47.79 28.98
C VAL A 196 10.24 -47.97 30.44
N VAL A 197 9.28 -47.76 31.34
CA VAL A 197 9.41 -48.17 32.74
C VAL A 197 9.10 -49.66 32.84
N CYS A 198 10.11 -50.44 33.23
CA CYS A 198 10.01 -51.88 33.47
C CYS A 198 9.79 -52.22 34.94
#